data_AF-A0A7K4H928-F1
#
_entry.id   AF-A0A7K4H928-F1
#
_cell.length_a   1.000
_cell.length_b   1.000
_cell.length_c   1.000
_cell.angle_alpha   90.00
_cell.angle_beta   90.00
_cell.angle_gamma   90.00
#
_symmetry.space_group_name_H-M   'P 1'
#
loop_
_entity.id
_entity.type
_entity.pdbx_description
1 polymer ?
#
loop_
_entity_poly.entity_id
_entity_poly.type
_entity_poly.pdbx_seq_one_letter_code
_entity_poly.pdbx_strand_id
1 'polypeptide(L)'
;FDLHYYFSTSAFGGFAVGAFFTGLAIVLRKRIFPKPVGYFMIFGPSTAALLYIISPAPLTRQFLEWVMMFSSLAWYYVIVFITLQKLNSLLFFNPDFKW
;
A
#
# COMPACT_ATOMS: atom_id res chain seq x y z
N PHE A 1 -23.41 -17.38 -4.40
CA PHE A 1 -22.34 -16.56 -3.80
C PHE A 1 -21.21 -16.44 -4.80
N ASP A 2 -20.81 -15.22 -5.11
CA ASP A 2 -19.83 -14.94 -6.15
C ASP A 2 -18.42 -15.11 -5.58
N LEU A 3 -17.69 -16.15 -6.00
CA LEU A 3 -16.35 -16.48 -5.50
C LEU A 3 -15.39 -15.29 -5.67
N HIS A 4 -15.56 -14.55 -6.76
CA HIS A 4 -14.81 -13.33 -7.06
C HIS A 4 -14.96 -12.27 -5.98
N TYR A 5 -16.17 -12.04 -5.48
CA TYR A 5 -16.44 -11.02 -4.46
C TYR A 5 -15.72 -11.33 -3.14
N TYR A 6 -15.69 -12.60 -2.73
CA TYR A 6 -14.96 -13.02 -1.53
C TYR A 6 -13.45 -12.81 -1.64
N PHE A 7 -12.86 -13.19 -2.78
CA PHE A 7 -11.43 -13.01 -3.02
C PHE A 7 -11.06 -11.53 -3.14
N SER A 8 -11.85 -10.75 -3.89
CA SER A 8 -11.66 -9.31 -4.06
C SER A 8 -11.68 -8.59 -2.71
N THR A 9 -12.72 -8.83 -1.90
CA THR A 9 -12.85 -8.24 -0.56
C THR A 9 -11.70 -8.65 0.37
N SER A 10 -11.28 -9.91 0.35
CA SER A 10 -10.19 -10.40 1.21
C SER A 10 -8.84 -9.81 0.81
N ALA A 11 -8.52 -9.80 -0.49
CA ALA A 11 -7.26 -9.28 -1.00
C ALA A 11 -7.16 -7.77 -0.79
N PHE A 12 -8.16 -7.00 -1.24
CA PHE A 12 -8.13 -5.56 -1.11
C PHE A 12 -8.29 -5.09 0.34
N GLY A 13 -9.05 -5.82 1.17
CA GLY A 13 -9.09 -5.59 2.61
C GLY A 13 -7.71 -5.75 3.25
N GLY A 14 -6.98 -6.83 2.93
CA GLY A 14 -5.62 -7.05 3.40
C GLY A 14 -4.65 -5.96 2.95
N PHE A 15 -4.70 -5.55 1.68
CA PHE A 15 -3.88 -4.46 1.17
C PHE A 15 -4.20 -3.11 1.82
N ALA A 16 -5.48 -2.79 2.02
CA ALA A 16 -5.90 -1.55 2.66
C ALA A 16 -5.42 -1.48 4.12
N VAL A 17 -5.59 -2.56 4.89
CA VAL A 17 -5.11 -2.65 6.27
C VAL A 17 -3.59 -2.55 6.33
N GLY A 18 -2.88 -3.28 5.46
CA GLY A 18 -1.43 -3.24 5.36
C GLY A 18 -0.90 -1.86 5.00
N ALA A 19 -1.54 -1.19 4.04
CA ALA A 19 -1.20 0.18 3.64
C ALA A 19 -1.45 1.17 4.77
N PHE A 20 -2.59 1.06 5.47
CA PHE A 20 -2.93 1.96 6.58
C PHE A 20 -1.87 1.92 7.68
N PHE A 21 -1.54 0.73 8.22
CA PHE A 21 -0.58 0.62 9.30
C PHE A 21 0.85 0.95 8.86
N THR A 22 1.24 0.57 7.65
CA THR A 22 2.57 0.90 7.11
C THR A 22 2.69 2.41 6.87
N GLY A 23 1.65 3.03 6.29
CA GLY A 23 1.59 4.47 6.09
C GLY A 23 1.63 5.25 7.39
N LEU A 24 0.89 4.79 8.41
CA LEU A 24 0.92 5.35 9.75
C LEU A 24 2.32 5.27 10.37
N ALA A 25 2.98 4.12 10.27
CA ALA A 25 4.36 3.95 10.74
C ALA A 25 5.34 4.90 10.02
N ILE A 26 5.14 5.11 8.72
CA ILE A 26 5.93 6.07 7.92
C ILE A 26 5.74 7.49 8.43
N VAL A 27 4.49 7.95 8.56
CA VAL A 27 4.17 9.32 8.99
C VAL A 27 4.67 9.60 10.41
N LEU A 28 4.51 8.64 11.33
CA LEU A 28 4.82 8.84 12.75
C LEU A 28 6.31 8.80 13.07
N ARG A 29 7.09 7.89 12.48
CA ARG A 29 8.45 7.60 12.99
C ARG A 29 9.55 7.37 11.95
N LYS A 30 9.26 7.16 10.67
CA LYS A 30 10.31 6.77 9.72
C LYS A 30 10.90 7.99 9.00
N ARG A 31 12.19 8.26 9.21
CA ARG A 31 12.99 9.21 8.40
C ARG A 31 13.40 8.65 7.03
N ILE A 32 13.28 7.33 6.83
CA ILE A 32 13.74 6.63 5.62
C ILE A 32 12.79 6.86 4.44
N PHE A 33 11.48 6.87 4.72
CA PHE A 33 10.45 6.98 3.69
C PHE A 33 9.85 8.40 3.69
N PRO A 34 9.56 8.98 2.52
CA PRO A 34 8.97 10.31 2.42
C PRO A 34 7.54 10.30 2.98
N LYS A 35 7.22 11.30 3.82
CA LYS A 35 5.89 11.43 4.45
C LYS A 35 4.71 11.43 3.47
N PRO A 36 4.79 12.04 2.26
CA PRO A 36 3.71 11.97 1.27
C PRO A 36 3.30 10.55 0.90
N VAL A 37 4.25 9.61 0.82
CA VAL A 37 3.95 8.19 0.56
C VAL A 37 3.15 7.60 1.72
N GLY A 38 3.54 7.92 2.96
CA GLY A 38 2.78 7.50 4.13
C GLY A 38 1.34 8.03 4.14
N TYR A 39 1.12 9.31 3.81
CA TYR A 39 -0.23 9.86 3.69
C TYR A 39 -1.02 9.21 2.56
N PHE A 40 -0.41 8.99 1.39
CA PHE A 40 -1.05 8.29 0.29
C PHE A 40 -1.48 6.87 0.69
N MET A 41 -0.64 6.15 1.42
CA MET A 41 -0.95 4.80 1.91
C MET A 41 -2.08 4.77 2.94
N ILE A 42 -2.18 5.79 3.79
CA ILE A 42 -3.28 5.91 4.77
C ILE A 42 -4.58 6.21 4.04
N PHE A 43 -4.59 7.20 3.14
CA PHE A 43 -5.84 7.72 2.58
C PHE A 43 -6.25 7.03 1.27
N GLY A 44 -5.33 6.73 0.36
CA GLY A 44 -5.66 6.22 -0.98
C GLY A 44 -6.36 4.85 -0.94
N PRO A 45 -5.64 3.77 -0.56
CA PRO A 45 -6.20 2.42 -0.53
C PRO A 45 -7.37 2.30 0.45
N SER A 46 -7.26 2.92 1.64
CA SER A 46 -8.28 2.82 2.68
C SER A 46 -9.59 3.51 2.28
N THR A 47 -9.53 4.68 1.64
CA THR A 47 -10.74 5.37 1.17
C THR A 47 -11.39 4.57 0.04
N ALA A 48 -10.60 4.05 -0.90
CA ALA A 48 -11.12 3.22 -1.98
C ALA A 48 -11.77 1.92 -1.45
N ALA A 49 -11.18 1.29 -0.45
CA ALA A 49 -11.74 0.10 0.20
C ALA A 49 -13.05 0.39 0.96
N LEU A 50 -13.12 1.50 1.69
CA LEU A 50 -14.37 1.93 2.35
C LEU A 50 -15.47 2.21 1.33
N LEU A 51 -15.14 2.91 0.24
CA LEU A 51 -16.07 3.19 -0.84
C LEU A 51 -16.53 1.90 -1.53
N TYR A 52 -15.65 0.90 -1.68
CA TYR A 52 -16.00 -0.39 -2.31
C TYR A 52 -17.07 -1.15 -1.52
N ILE A 53 -17.00 -1.11 -0.20
CA ILE A 53 -17.96 -1.78 0.69
C ILE A 53 -19.33 -1.11 0.62
N ILE A 54 -19.37 0.24 0.58
CA ILE A 54 -20.60 1.02 0.71
C ILE A 54 -21.29 1.25 -0.65
N SER A 55 -20.53 1.31 -1.75
CA SER A 55 -21.06 1.66 -3.08
C SER A 55 -21.98 0.58 -3.65
N PRO A 56 -23.24 0.91 -4.02
CA PRO A 56 -24.06 0.05 -4.84
C PRO A 56 -23.70 0.19 -6.34
N ALA A 57 -24.13 -0.81 -7.12
CA ALA A 57 -23.99 -0.94 -8.58
C ALA A 57 -22.66 -1.55 -9.11
N PRO A 58 -22.72 -2.28 -10.24
CA PRO A 58 -21.58 -3.05 -10.76
C PRO A 58 -20.46 -2.18 -11.33
N LEU A 59 -20.78 -1.07 -12.01
CA LEU A 59 -19.77 -0.19 -12.63
C LEU A 59 -18.90 0.51 -11.58
N THR A 60 -19.53 1.01 -10.51
CA THR A 60 -18.84 1.70 -9.41
C THR A 60 -17.90 0.76 -8.66
N ARG A 61 -18.32 -0.49 -8.43
CA ARG A 61 -17.49 -1.50 -7.76
C ARG A 61 -16.30 -1.92 -8.60
N GLN A 62 -16.49 -2.21 -9.88
CA GLN A 62 -15.38 -2.56 -10.77
C GLN A 62 -14.35 -1.43 -10.86
N PHE A 63 -14.82 -0.18 -11.02
CA PHE A 63 -13.92 0.97 -11.01
C PHE A 63 -13.12 1.07 -9.69
N LEU A 64 -13.77 0.88 -8.55
CA LEU A 64 -13.12 0.90 -7.25
C LEU A 64 -12.10 -0.25 -7.06
N GLU A 65 -12.35 -1.43 -7.64
CA GLU A 65 -11.35 -2.52 -7.66
C GLU A 65 -10.10 -2.12 -8.41
N TRP A 66 -10.23 -1.46 -9.57
CA TRP A 66 -9.08 -0.93 -10.30
C TRP A 66 -8.37 0.15 -9.50
N VAL A 67 -9.10 1.07 -8.87
CA VAL A 67 -8.50 2.11 -8.00
C VAL A 67 -7.72 1.47 -6.85
N MET A 68 -8.29 0.46 -6.18
CA MET A 68 -7.60 -0.27 -5.10
C MET A 68 -6.37 -1.02 -5.62
N MET A 69 -6.46 -1.66 -6.79
CA MET A 69 -5.35 -2.36 -7.40
C MET A 69 -4.20 -1.40 -7.74
N PHE A 70 -4.48 -0.32 -8.49
CA PHE A 70 -3.44 0.64 -8.88
C PHE A 70 -2.88 1.40 -7.68
N SER A 71 -3.72 1.74 -6.69
CA SER A 71 -3.25 2.36 -5.46
C SER A 71 -2.32 1.42 -4.69
N SER A 72 -2.66 0.12 -4.63
CA SER A 72 -1.84 -0.90 -3.97
C SER A 72 -0.48 -1.07 -4.65
N LEU A 73 -0.47 -1.14 -5.98
CA LEU A 73 0.77 -1.22 -6.76
C LEU A 73 1.62 0.04 -6.57
N ALA A 74 1.03 1.22 -6.61
CA ALA A 74 1.76 2.48 -6.51
C ALA A 74 2.57 2.58 -5.21
N TRP A 75 1.96 2.29 -4.05
CA TRP A 75 2.72 2.35 -2.80
C TRP A 75 3.69 1.17 -2.64
N TYR A 76 3.32 -0.02 -3.11
CA TYR A 76 4.16 -1.21 -3.01
C TYR A 76 5.48 -1.02 -3.77
N TYR A 77 5.41 -0.61 -5.04
CA TYR A 77 6.61 -0.37 -5.83
C TYR A 77 7.49 0.73 -5.25
N VAL A 78 6.90 1.82 -4.76
CA VAL A 78 7.66 2.93 -4.16
C VAL A 78 8.40 2.47 -2.89
N ILE A 79 7.74 1.74 -2.00
CA ILE A 79 8.39 1.23 -0.79
C ILE A 79 9.48 0.23 -1.14
N VAL A 80 9.21 -0.72 -2.04
CA VAL A 80 10.19 -1.72 -2.44
C VAL A 80 11.41 -1.05 -3.05
N PHE A 81 11.21 -0.09 -3.96
CA PHE A 81 12.30 0.66 -4.58
C PHE A 81 13.16 1.39 -3.55
N ILE A 82 12.55 2.15 -2.64
CA ILE A 82 13.28 2.88 -1.57
C ILE A 82 14.01 1.90 -0.64
N THR A 83 13.37 0.77 -0.32
CA THR A 83 13.96 -0.26 0.56
C THR A 83 15.17 -0.91 -0.10
N LEU A 84 15.09 -1.26 -1.38
CA LEU A 84 16.20 -1.82 -2.15
C LEU A 84 17.34 -0.82 -2.29
N GLN A 85 17.06 0.44 -2.58
CA GLN A 85 18.08 1.49 -2.61
C GLN A 85 18.79 1.61 -1.25
N LYS A 86 18.04 1.59 -0.15
CA LYS A 86 18.62 1.71 1.18
C LYS A 86 19.43 0.47 1.58
N LEU A 87 18.94 -0.72 1.28
CA LEU A 87 19.67 -1.99 1.49
C LEU A 87 20.96 -2.00 0.68
N ASN A 88 20.92 -1.65 -0.59
CA ASN A 88 22.11 -1.57 -1.44
C ASN A 88 23.14 -0.61 -0.86
N SER A 89 22.70 0.57 -0.38
CA SER A 89 23.61 1.53 0.28
C SER A 89 24.24 0.98 1.57
N LEU A 90 23.49 0.21 2.35
CA LEU A 90 23.97 -0.36 3.61
C LEU A 90 24.88 -1.56 3.42
N LEU A 91 24.63 -2.39 2.41
CA LEU A 91 25.41 -3.61 2.16
C LEU A 91 26.73 -3.32 1.45
N PHE A 92 26.74 -2.39 0.48
CA PHE A 92 27.89 -2.20 -0.41
C PHE A 92 28.70 -0.94 -0.14
N PHE A 93 28.14 0.03 0.59
CA PHE A 93 28.78 1.33 0.82
C PHE A 93 28.93 1.69 2.30
N ASN A 94 28.62 0.78 3.23
CA ASN A 94 28.90 0.96 4.64
C ASN A 94 30.17 0.18 5.03
N PRO A 95 31.29 0.86 5.32
CA PRO A 95 32.55 0.19 5.68
C PRO A 95 32.47 -0.58 7.00
N ASP A 96 31.47 -0.31 7.84
CA ASP A 96 31.26 -0.98 9.12
C ASP A 96 30.31 -2.21 9.01
N PHE A 97 29.79 -2.51 7.82
CA PHE A 97 28.88 -3.64 7.63
C PHE A 97 29.66 -4.97 7.65
N LYS A 98 29.47 -5.76 8.71
CA LYS A 98 29.99 -7.13 8.82
C LYS A 98 28.90 -8.11 8.41
N TRP A 99 29.26 -9.00 7.48
CA TRP A 99 28.41 -10.10 6.99
C TRP A 99 28.05 -11.10 8.09
#